data_AF-A0A2N1MXJ0-F1
#
_entry.id   AF-A0A2N1MXJ0-F1
#
_cell.length_a   1.000
_cell.length_b   1.000
_cell.length_c   1.000
_cell.angle_alpha   90.00
_cell.angle_beta   90.00
_cell.angle_gamma   90.00
#
_symmetry.space_group_name_H-M   'P 1'
#
loop_
_entity.id
_entity.type
_entity.pdbx_description
1 polymer ?
#
loop_
_entity_poly.entity_id
_entity_poly.type
_entity_poly.pdbx_seq_one_letter_code
_entity_poly.pdbx_strand_id
1 'polypeptide(L)'
;MRTAHSKKFFSSSDPYIYISGSCDTAFENFPITLYKARNILNIEDQFHCFAACTKYHKLYNKKEVEEFHQDIILAIMKCQHIEFPNSSRCQKCQTPLSHQIRLLNKVSN
;
A
#
# COMPACT_ATOMS: atom_id res chain seq x y z
N MET A 1 9.07 58.43 -3.28
CA MET A 1 9.87 57.62 -2.32
C MET A 1 9.04 56.40 -1.97
N ARG A 2 9.41 55.22 -2.46
CA ARG A 2 8.67 53.95 -2.24
C ARG A 2 9.36 53.19 -1.11
N THR A 3 8.62 52.93 -0.04
CA THR A 3 9.07 52.19 1.14
C THR A 3 9.32 50.73 0.78
N ALA A 4 10.52 50.25 1.08
CA ALA A 4 10.90 48.85 0.92
C ALA A 4 10.33 48.02 2.08
N HIS A 5 9.37 47.14 1.81
CA HIS A 5 9.02 46.07 2.72
C HIS A 5 10.02 44.93 2.54
N SER A 6 10.90 44.74 3.53
CA SER A 6 11.71 43.53 3.64
C SER A 6 10.78 42.34 3.92
N LYS A 7 10.52 41.52 2.89
CA LYS A 7 10.00 40.16 3.10
C LYS A 7 11.20 39.28 3.40
N LYS A 8 11.47 39.04 4.68
CA LYS A 8 12.41 37.99 5.09
C LYS A 8 11.78 36.64 4.75
N PHE A 9 12.27 36.03 3.68
CA PHE A 9 12.06 34.60 3.44
C PHE A 9 12.91 33.85 4.47
N PHE A 10 12.26 33.35 5.52
CA PHE A 10 12.86 32.26 6.29
C PHE A 10 12.40 30.95 5.64
N SER A 11 13.29 30.39 4.82
CA SER A 11 13.30 28.97 4.54
C SER A 11 13.86 28.28 5.78
N SER A 12 13.05 27.53 6.52
CA SER A 12 13.56 26.63 7.54
C SER A 12 12.84 25.30 7.42
N SER A 13 13.54 24.39 6.74
CA SER A 13 13.39 22.95 6.83
C SER A 13 13.46 22.54 8.30
N ASP A 14 12.38 21.99 8.86
CA ASP A 14 12.39 21.03 9.96
C ASP A 14 10.95 20.49 10.18
N PRO A 15 10.69 19.17 10.02
CA PRO A 15 9.36 18.59 10.20
C PRO A 15 9.09 18.11 11.64
N TYR A 16 9.82 18.63 12.63
CA TYR A 16 9.54 18.31 14.02
C TYR A 16 8.57 19.34 14.60
N ILE A 17 7.32 18.93 14.71
CA ILE A 17 6.30 19.65 15.46
C ILE A 17 6.73 19.65 16.93
N TYR A 18 7.31 20.76 17.40
CA TYR A 18 7.47 21.00 18.83
C TYR A 18 6.08 21.28 19.41
N ILE A 19 5.49 20.26 20.04
CA ILE A 19 4.33 20.47 20.91
C ILE A 19 4.88 21.12 22.17
N SER A 20 4.82 22.45 22.24
CA SER A 20 5.13 23.20 23.45
C SER A 20 4.13 22.78 24.53
N GLY A 21 4.59 22.02 25.51
CA GLY A 21 3.79 21.55 26.64
C GLY A 21 3.14 22.72 27.38
N SER A 22 1.82 22.71 27.40
CA SER A 22 1.04 23.36 28.44
C SER A 22 0.30 22.25 29.20
N CYS A 23 0.68 22.05 30.46
CA CYS A 23 0.06 21.16 31.44
C CYS A 23 0.13 19.66 31.09
N ASP A 24 1.13 19.02 31.67
CA ASP A 24 1.72 17.72 31.31
C ASP A 24 0.82 16.47 31.40
N THR A 25 -0.43 16.56 31.85
CA THR A 25 -1.27 15.36 32.04
C THR A 25 -1.89 14.81 30.75
N ALA A 26 -1.93 15.60 29.67
CA ALA A 26 -2.52 15.17 28.40
C ALA A 26 -1.71 14.07 27.70
N PHE A 27 -0.41 13.99 27.99
CA PHE A 27 0.51 13.02 27.38
C PHE A 27 1.00 11.94 28.37
N GLU A 28 0.70 12.04 29.66
CA GLU A 28 0.99 10.97 30.65
C GLU A 28 0.38 9.62 30.23
N ASN A 29 -0.78 9.66 29.58
CA ASN A 29 -1.47 8.47 29.10
C ASN A 29 -1.10 8.09 27.65
N PHE A 30 -0.15 8.80 27.02
CA PHE A 30 0.23 8.49 25.66
C PHE A 30 0.97 7.15 25.61
N PRO A 31 0.62 6.24 24.70
CA PRO A 31 1.28 4.95 24.60
C PRO A 31 2.78 5.09 24.29
N ILE A 32 3.61 4.56 25.20
CA ILE A 32 5.09 4.59 25.11
C ILE A 32 5.63 3.78 23.92
N THR A 33 4.81 2.89 23.35
CA THR A 33 5.22 2.06 22.20
C THR A 33 4.13 2.04 21.13
N LEU A 34 4.53 1.88 19.88
CA LEU A 34 3.62 1.68 18.76
C LEU A 34 2.69 0.47 18.98
N TYR A 35 3.19 -0.60 19.63
CA TYR A 35 2.37 -1.76 20.00
C TYR A 35 1.24 -1.40 20.97
N LYS A 36 1.53 -0.64 22.05
CA LYS A 36 0.50 -0.17 22.98
C LYS A 36 -0.49 0.78 22.29
N ALA A 37 0.02 1.67 21.43
CA ALA A 37 -0.82 2.58 20.66
C ALA A 37 -1.80 1.82 19.76
N ARG A 38 -1.28 0.82 19.03
CA ARG A 38 -2.06 -0.08 18.18
C ARG A 38 -3.16 -0.77 18.96
N ASN A 39 -2.85 -1.31 20.14
CA ASN A 39 -3.82 -2.01 20.98
C ASN A 39 -4.90 -1.06 21.53
N ILE A 40 -4.52 0.14 22.00
CA ILE A 40 -5.46 1.15 22.52
C ILE A 40 -6.42 1.61 21.41
N LEU A 41 -5.89 1.84 20.21
CA LEU A 41 -6.67 2.24 19.05
C LEU A 41 -7.43 1.07 18.41
N ASN A 42 -7.30 -0.15 18.95
CA ASN A 42 -7.85 -1.39 18.41
C ASN A 42 -7.59 -1.55 16.90
N ILE A 43 -6.37 -1.18 16.47
CA ILE A 43 -5.96 -1.33 15.06
C ILE A 43 -5.61 -2.80 14.84
N GLU A 44 -6.55 -3.52 14.26
CA GLU A 44 -6.37 -4.91 13.85
C GLU A 44 -5.25 -5.03 12.81
N ASP A 45 -4.58 -6.18 12.81
CA ASP A 45 -3.65 -6.49 11.72
C ASP A 45 -4.45 -6.79 10.47
N GLN A 46 -4.74 -5.75 9.71
CA GLN A 46 -5.19 -5.89 8.34
C GLN A 46 -3.97 -6.10 7.44
N PHE A 47 -3.10 -7.06 7.78
CA PHE A 47 -2.16 -7.59 6.80
C PHE A 47 -2.98 -8.30 5.73
N HIS A 48 -3.54 -7.51 4.83
CA HIS A 48 -4.12 -7.97 3.60
C HIS A 48 -3.03 -8.78 2.92
N CYS A 49 -3.28 -10.07 2.73
CA CYS A 49 -2.38 -10.86 1.91
C CYS A 49 -2.48 -10.28 0.50
N PHE A 50 -1.33 -9.90 -0.08
CA PHE A 50 -1.28 -9.36 -1.42
C PHE A 50 -0.53 -10.30 -2.36
N ALA A 51 -1.01 -10.43 -3.58
CA ALA A 51 -0.25 -10.96 -4.69
C ALA A 51 0.49 -9.81 -5.37
N ALA A 52 1.79 -9.96 -5.60
CA ALA A 52 2.60 -8.94 -6.25
C ALA A 52 2.87 -9.31 -7.70
N CYS A 53 2.63 -8.37 -8.62
CA CYS A 53 3.25 -8.45 -9.95
C CYS A 53 4.72 -8.05 -9.83
N THR A 54 5.64 -8.98 -10.06
CA THR A 54 7.08 -8.73 -9.95
C THR A 54 7.62 -7.77 -11.01
N LYS A 55 6.91 -7.58 -12.13
CA LYS A 55 7.32 -6.70 -13.23
C LYS A 55 7.09 -5.21 -12.93
N TYR A 56 5.95 -4.88 -12.32
CA TYR A 56 5.55 -3.47 -12.05
C TYR A 56 5.34 -3.18 -10.57
N HIS A 57 5.64 -4.14 -9.70
CA HIS A 57 5.46 -4.07 -8.25
C HIS A 57 4.05 -3.64 -7.81
N LYS A 58 3.05 -3.86 -8.68
CA LYS A 58 1.65 -3.62 -8.36
C LYS A 58 1.13 -4.74 -7.48
N LEU A 59 0.54 -4.35 -6.35
CA LEU A 59 -0.09 -5.25 -5.39
C LEU A 59 -1.57 -5.45 -5.73
N TYR A 60 -2.03 -6.68 -5.54
CA TYR A 60 -3.41 -7.12 -5.76
C TYR A 60 -3.91 -7.81 -4.50
N ASN A 61 -5.18 -7.63 -4.16
CA ASN A 61 -5.77 -8.38 -3.05
C ASN A 61 -5.72 -9.88 -3.36
N LYS A 62 -5.19 -10.68 -2.43
CA LYS A 62 -5.04 -12.12 -2.66
C LYS A 62 -6.38 -12.81 -2.90
N LYS A 63 -7.45 -12.43 -2.19
CA LYS A 63 -8.78 -13.03 -2.39
C LYS A 63 -9.31 -12.79 -3.80
N GLU A 64 -9.17 -11.56 -4.30
CA GLU A 64 -9.59 -11.21 -5.66
C GLU A 64 -8.82 -12.00 -6.73
N VAL A 65 -7.55 -12.32 -6.47
CA VAL A 65 -6.71 -13.11 -7.38
C VAL A 65 -7.07 -14.60 -7.34
N GLU A 66 -7.37 -15.13 -6.15
CA GLU A 66 -7.74 -16.54 -5.95
C GLU A 66 -9.15 -16.85 -6.45
N GLU A 67 -10.08 -15.92 -6.26
CA GLU A 67 -11.49 -16.02 -6.68
C GLU A 67 -11.71 -15.40 -8.07
N PHE A 68 -10.66 -15.18 -8.86
CA PHE A 68 -10.80 -14.57 -10.17
C PHE A 68 -11.52 -15.51 -11.15
N HIS A 69 -12.63 -15.04 -11.70
CA HIS A 69 -13.35 -15.71 -12.80
C HIS A 69 -13.18 -14.93 -14.10
N GLN A 70 -12.95 -15.66 -15.18
CA GLN A 70 -13.12 -15.14 -16.53
C GLN A 70 -14.37 -15.80 -17.13
N ASP A 71 -15.36 -14.96 -17.43
CA ASP A 71 -16.73 -15.35 -17.72
C ASP A 71 -17.36 -16.10 -16.53
N ILE A 72 -17.36 -17.43 -16.56
CA ILE A 72 -17.94 -18.30 -15.51
C ILE A 72 -16.84 -19.19 -14.89
N ILE A 73 -15.68 -19.28 -15.52
CA ILE A 73 -14.64 -20.26 -15.17
C ILE A 73 -13.57 -19.58 -14.32
N LEU A 74 -13.19 -20.23 -13.22
CA LEU A 74 -12.03 -19.84 -12.41
C LEU A 74 -10.78 -19.77 -13.30
N ALA A 75 -10.14 -18.61 -13.32
CA ALA A 75 -9.04 -18.32 -14.22
C ALA A 75 -7.83 -17.75 -13.47
N ILE A 76 -6.66 -17.83 -14.08
CA ILE A 76 -5.46 -17.18 -13.52
C ILE A 76 -5.57 -15.69 -13.83
N MET A 77 -5.72 -14.87 -12.79
CA MET A 77 -5.73 -13.42 -12.93
C MET A 77 -4.40 -12.93 -13.50
N LYS A 78 -4.48 -12.05 -14.51
CA LYS A 78 -3.32 -11.38 -15.10
C LYS A 78 -3.19 -9.97 -14.59
N CYS A 79 -1.95 -9.50 -14.50
CA CYS A 79 -1.64 -8.13 -14.12
C CYS A 79 -2.26 -7.15 -15.13
N GLN A 80 -3.11 -6.27 -14.59
CA GLN A 80 -3.81 -5.21 -15.31
C GLN A 80 -3.06 -3.87 -15.30
N HIS A 81 -1.78 -3.85 -14.91
CA HIS A 81 -0.99 -2.63 -15.02
C HIS A 81 -0.93 -2.18 -16.48
N ILE A 82 -1.29 -0.92 -16.72
CA ILE A 82 -1.18 -0.26 -18.00
C ILE A 82 0.04 0.64 -17.89
N GLU A 83 1.07 0.35 -18.67
CA GLU A 83 2.16 1.31 -18.84
C GLU A 83 1.57 2.52 -19.56
N PHE A 84 1.85 3.73 -19.05
CA PHE A 84 1.63 4.94 -19.83
C PHE A 84 2.81 5.07 -20.79
N PRO A 85 2.64 4.77 -22.07
CA PRO A 85 3.68 4.97 -23.06
C PRO A 85 3.98 6.47 -23.26
N ASN A 86 5.20 6.79 -23.65
CA ASN A 86 5.53 8.05 -24.32
C ASN A 86 4.96 8.12 -25.77
N SER A 87 4.04 7.22 -26.15
CA SER A 87 3.46 7.05 -27.49
C SER A 87 1.98 6.68 -27.39
N SER A 88 1.20 6.62 -28.48
CA SER A 88 -0.25 6.36 -28.40
C SER A 88 -0.66 4.91 -28.07
N ARG A 89 0.27 3.97 -27.87
CA ARG A 89 -0.03 2.54 -27.65
C ARG A 89 0.23 2.11 -26.21
N CYS A 90 -0.83 1.97 -25.41
CA CYS A 90 -0.75 1.45 -24.05
C CYS A 90 -0.60 -0.07 -24.04
N GLN A 91 0.48 -0.59 -23.45
CA GLN A 91 0.66 -2.04 -23.27
C GLN A 91 0.21 -2.46 -21.87
N LYS A 92 -0.46 -3.62 -21.80
CA LYS A 92 -0.86 -4.25 -20.53
C LYS A 92 0.18 -5.30 -20.14
N CYS A 93 0.51 -5.36 -18.85
CA CYS A 93 1.51 -6.27 -18.30
C CYS A 93 1.30 -7.76 -18.64
N GLN A 94 0.05 -8.24 -18.60
CA GLN A 94 -0.35 -9.63 -18.86
C GLN A 94 0.34 -10.73 -18.01
N THR A 95 1.28 -10.41 -17.12
CA THR A 95 1.94 -11.36 -16.22
C THR A 95 0.93 -12.05 -15.30
N PRO A 96 0.93 -13.38 -15.18
CA PRO A 96 0.04 -14.10 -14.26
C PRO A 96 0.37 -13.75 -12.80
N LEU A 97 -0.66 -13.61 -11.97
CA LEU A 97 -0.52 -13.29 -10.54
C LEU A 97 -0.49 -14.53 -9.64
N SER A 98 -0.79 -15.70 -10.19
CA SER A 98 -0.79 -16.99 -9.48
C SER A 98 -0.40 -18.13 -10.42
N HIS A 99 -0.05 -19.29 -9.84
CA HIS A 99 0.25 -20.51 -10.57
C HIS A 99 -0.74 -21.61 -10.19
N GLN A 100 -1.28 -22.30 -11.19
CA GLN A 100 -2.11 -23.48 -10.96
C GLN A 100 -1.21 -24.72 -10.84
N ILE A 101 -1.23 -25.37 -9.68
CA ILE A 101 -0.52 -26.63 -9.46
C ILE A 101 -1.52 -27.77 -9.69
N ARG A 102 -1.24 -28.65 -10.65
CA ARG A 102 -2.02 -29.89 -10.84
C ARG A 102 -1.50 -30.93 -9.86
N LEU A 103 -2.27 -31.25 -8.82
CA LEU A 103 -1.97 -32.37 -7.94
C LEU A 103 -2.34 -33.68 -8.65
N LEU A 104 -1.32 -34.42 -9.10
CA LEU A 104 -1.48 -35.76 -9.68
C LEU A 104 -1.55 -36.78 -8.54
N ASN A 105 -2.75 -36.97 -7.97
CA ASN A 105 -2.99 -38.09 -7.09
C ASN A 105 -3.19 -39.36 -7.94
N LYS A 106 -2.08 -40.06 -8.24
CA LYS A 106 -2.16 -41.47 -8.66
C LYS A 106 -2.52 -42.29 -7.43
N VAL A 107 -3.81 -42.47 -7.16
CA VAL A 107 -4.26 -43.63 -6.38
C VAL A 107 -4.29 -44.79 -7.36
N SER A 108 -3.17 -45.49 -7.48
CA SER A 108 -3.14 -46.81 -8.10
C SER A 108 -3.80 -47.79 -7.13
N ASN A 109 -5.03 -48.20 -7.44
CA ASN A 109 -5.60 -49.45 -6.93
C ASN A 109 -5.08 -50.62 -7.76
#